data_AF-A0A398DJR0-F1
#
_entry.id   AF-A0A398DJR0-F1
#
_cell.length_a   1.000
_cell.length_b   1.000
_cell.length_c   1.000
_cell.angle_alpha   90.00
_cell.angle_beta   90.00
_cell.angle_gamma   90.00
#
_symmetry.space_group_name_H-M   'P 1'
#
loop_
_entity.id
_entity.type
_entity.pdbx_description
1 polymer ?
#
loop_
_entity_poly.entity_id
_entity_poly.type
_entity_poly.pdbx_seq_one_letter_code
_entity_poly.pdbx_strand_id
1 'polypeptide(L)' 'MAVDAVNGTQYGHILRWMGIEHVVVGGLFTDQCVAGTVRDLSDWSYTIFLAEDATSAVA' A
#
# COMPACT_ATOMS: atom_id res chain seq x y z
N MET A 1 11.62 7.71 9.17
CA MET A 1 11.48 6.25 8.98
C MET A 1 10.19 6.07 8.21
N ALA A 2 10.24 5.55 6.99
CA ALA A 2 9.03 5.30 6.21
C ALA A 2 8.17 4.27 6.93
N VAL A 3 6.87 4.53 7.02
CA VAL A 3 5.90 3.60 7.63
C VAL A 3 5.14 2.82 6.55
N ASP A 4 5.30 3.18 5.29
CA ASP A 4 4.71 2.55 4.12
C ASP A 4 5.65 1.52 3.48
N ALA A 5 5.12 0.72 2.54
CA ALA A 5 5.89 -0.32 1.86
C ALA A 5 6.74 0.17 0.67
N VAL A 6 6.61 1.43 0.25
CA VAL A 6 7.15 1.92 -1.04
C VAL A 6 8.43 2.72 -0.83
N ASN A 7 8.41 3.69 0.07
CA ASN A 7 9.51 4.61 0.31
C ASN A 7 10.73 3.88 0.89
N GLY A 8 11.83 3.88 0.14
CA GLY A 8 13.07 3.19 0.53
C GLY A 8 13.11 1.70 0.19
N THR A 9 12.13 1.19 -0.55
CA THR A 9 12.13 -0.19 -1.10
C THR A 9 12.03 -0.16 -2.63
N GLN A 10 12.19 -1.32 -3.27
CA GLN A 10 11.95 -1.47 -4.72
C GLN A 10 10.51 -1.91 -5.03
N TYR A 11 9.62 -1.97 -4.03
CA TYR A 11 8.32 -2.62 -4.15
C TYR A 11 7.46 -2.02 -5.27
N GLY A 12 7.35 -0.69 -5.32
CA GLY A 12 6.60 0.01 -6.37
C GLY A 12 7.15 -0.23 -7.78
N HIS A 13 8.46 -0.40 -7.94
CA HIS A 13 9.07 -0.71 -9.24
C HIS A 13 8.82 -2.15 -9.66
N ILE A 14 8.92 -3.09 -8.72
CA ILE A 14 8.68 -4.51 -8.98
C ILE A 14 7.25 -4.73 -9.48
N LEU A 15 6.25 -4.12 -8.83
CA LEU A 15 4.86 -4.19 -9.27
C LEU A 15 4.70 -3.70 -10.73
N ARG A 16 5.36 -2.59 -11.08
CA ARG A 16 5.33 -2.02 -12.43
C ARG A 16 6.01 -2.91 -13.46
N TRP A 17 7.16 -3.49 -13.11
CA TRP A 17 7.87 -4.42 -13.99
C TRP A 17 7.09 -5.72 -14.22
N MET A 18 6.25 -6.12 -13.26
CA MET A 18 5.32 -7.22 -13.42
C MET A 18 4.06 -6.86 -14.20
N GLY A 19 3.90 -5.60 -14.63
CA GLY A 19 2.70 -5.14 -15.35
C GLY A 19 1.44 -5.11 -14.48
N ILE A 20 1.60 -5.02 -13.16
CA ILE A 20 0.47 -4.89 -12.24
C ILE A 20 -0.04 -3.44 -12.29
N GLU A 21 -1.35 -3.28 -12.36
CA GLU A 21 -2.01 -1.96 -12.34
C GLU A 21 -3.01 -1.84 -11.18
N HIS A 22 -3.50 -2.98 -10.68
CA HIS A 22 -4.48 -3.08 -9.60
C HIS A 22 -3.87 -3.77 -8.39
N VAL A 23 -3.97 -3.14 -7.22
CA VAL A 23 -3.40 -3.66 -5.97
C VAL A 23 -4.47 -3.70 -4.88
N VAL A 24 -4.59 -4.84 -4.20
CA VAL A 24 -5.41 -4.96 -2.99
C VAL A 24 -4.52 -4.73 -1.79
N VAL A 25 -4.91 -3.83 -0.89
CA VAL A 25 -4.16 -3.52 0.33
C VAL A 25 -4.98 -3.91 1.56
N GLY A 26 -4.34 -4.56 2.52
CA GLY A 26 -4.86 -4.88 3.85
C GLY A 26 -3.71 -5.05 4.84
N GLY A 27 -3.99 -5.11 6.14
CA GLY A 27 -2.96 -5.25 7.17
C GLY A 27 -3.30 -4.61 8.52
N LEU A 28 -2.28 -4.42 9.36
CA LEU A 28 -2.41 -3.89 10.71
C LEU A 28 -1.79 -2.49 10.81
N PHE A 29 -2.48 -1.60 11.55
CA PHE A 29 -2.33 -0.15 11.63
C PHE A 29 -2.93 0.58 10.43
N THR A 30 -4.27 0.59 10.37
CA THR A 30 -5.06 1.31 9.36
C THR A 30 -4.57 2.72 9.12
N ASP A 31 -4.31 3.49 10.18
CA ASP A 31 -3.98 4.91 10.16
C ASP A 31 -2.48 5.20 9.94
N GLN A 32 -1.64 4.16 10.00
CA GLN A 32 -0.19 4.27 9.79
C GLN A 32 0.21 3.60 8.47
N CYS A 33 0.75 2.38 8.53
CA CYS A 33 1.38 1.75 7.38
C CYS A 33 0.40 1.39 6.26
N VAL A 34 -0.85 1.06 6.59
CA VAL A 34 -1.87 0.76 5.58
C VAL A 34 -2.23 2.02 4.81
N ALA A 35 -2.63 3.09 5.51
CA ALA A 35 -2.97 4.35 4.84
C ALA A 35 -1.76 5.02 4.17
N GLY A 36 -0.54 4.84 4.69
CA GLY A 36 0.69 5.28 4.01
C GLY A 36 0.87 4.58 2.68
N THR A 37 0.86 3.23 2.70
CA THR A 37 1.05 2.41 1.50
C THR A 37 -0.03 2.66 0.45
N VAL A 38 -1.30 2.85 0.84
CA VAL A 38 -2.38 3.20 -0.09
C VAL A 38 -2.07 4.53 -0.79
N ARG A 39 -1.62 5.56 -0.06
CA ARG A 39 -1.32 6.88 -0.64
C ARG A 39 -0.14 6.81 -1.59
N ASP A 40 0.97 6.19 -1.17
CA ASP A 40 2.18 6.14 -2.00
C ASP A 40 1.96 5.33 -3.29
N LEU A 41 1.23 4.21 -3.23
CA LEU A 41 0.87 3.48 -4.45
C LEU A 41 -0.13 4.27 -5.32
N SER A 42 -1.04 5.03 -4.72
CA SER A 42 -1.95 5.90 -5.48
C SER A 42 -1.18 7.01 -6.21
N ASP A 43 -0.15 7.59 -5.58
CA ASP A 43 0.73 8.60 -6.19
C ASP A 43 1.54 8.01 -7.36
N TRP A 44 1.76 6.69 -7.37
CA TRP A 44 2.39 5.95 -8.47
C TRP A 44 1.39 5.50 -9.55
N SER A 45 0.15 5.98 -9.48
CA SER A 45 -0.94 5.68 -10.42
C SER A 45 -1.44 4.24 -10.43
N TYR A 46 -1.29 3.50 -9.33
CA TYR A 46 -1.96 2.21 -9.17
C TYR A 46 -3.43 2.40 -8.79
N THR A 47 -4.30 1.50 -9.25
CA THR A 47 -5.70 1.41 -8.77
C THR A 47 -5.74 0.56 -7.50
N ILE A 48 -6.14 1.15 -6.39
CA ILE A 48 -6.12 0.49 -5.08
C ILE A 48 -7.51 0.05 -4.64
N PHE A 49 -7.60 -1.18 -4.14
CA PHE A 49 -8.75 -1.69 -3.41
C PHE A 49 -8.35 -1.94 -1.95
N LEU A 50 -8.94 -1.19 -1.02
CA LEU A 50 -8.72 -1.40 0.40
C LEU A 50 -9.66 -2.51 0.90
N ALA A 51 -9.09 -3.60 1.41
CA ALA A 51 -9.85 -4.66 2.08
C ALA A 51 -10.09 -4.27 3.55
N GLU A 52 -11.18 -3.56 3.81
CA GLU A 52 -11.51 -3.03 5.15
C GLU A 52 -11.68 -4.13 6.21
N ASP A 53 -12.22 -5.29 5.81
CA ASP A 53 -12.40 -6.47 6.66
C ASP A 53 -11.09 -7.24 6.90
N ALA A 54 -10.06 -7.00 6.08
CA ALA A 54 -8.70 -7.48 6.27
C ALA A 54 -7.77 -6.41 6.85
N THR A 55 -8.33 -5.34 7.42
CA THR A 55 -7.59 -4.21 7.98
C THR A 55 -7.98 -3.94 9.43
N SER A 56 -6.99 -3.65 10.29
CA SER A 56 -7.24 -3.29 11.69
C SER A 56 -6.36 -2.12 12.14
N ALA A 57 -6.90 -1.28 13.02
CA ALA A 57 -6.12 -0.34 13.82
C ALA A 57 -5.75 -0.98 15.18
N VAL A 58 -4.83 -0.36 15.91
CA VAL A 58 -4.65 -0.65 17.34
C VAL A 58 -5.78 0.04 18.12
N ALA A 59 -6.32 -0.64 19.12
CA ALA A 59 -7.32 -0.10 20.04
C ALA A 59 -6.69 0.88 21.04
#